data_AF-A0A957UVD4-F1
#
_entry.id   AF-A0A957UVD4-F1
#
_cell.length_a   1.000
_cell.length_b   1.000
_cell.length_c   1.000
_cell.angle_alpha   90.00
_cell.angle_beta   90.00
_cell.angle_gamma   90.00
#
_symmetry.space_group_name_H-M   'P 1'
#
loop_
_entity.id
_entity.type
_entity.pdbx_description
1 polymer ?
#
loop_
_entity_poly.entity_id
_entity_poly.type
_entity_poly.pdbx_seq_one_letter_code
_entity_poly.pdbx_strand_id
1 'polypeptide(L)'
;MENGRCALHGGKTPRGAASPHFKHGRYSKFADFPPDFAEKHDAARNDPDLLNLEHDQAVLLQYQMVALEQAASGGVSTAWFELMDAGWKVCFEAIEQGDDAALYENFRALYRIYQNGRDPFLAWEDAADIAVKRARVQSVLNRQEKDRQLMIPVAQAFTTIKALVASIMRFVPVENRADAAQEFRNYFPVIRGELIDESQD
;
A
#
# COMPACT_ATOMS: atom_id res chain seq x y z
N MET A 1 1.12 -30.66 20.30
CA MET A 1 -0.03 -30.49 21.22
C MET A 1 -1.13 -29.76 20.46
N GLU A 2 -2.24 -30.44 20.21
CA GLU A 2 -3.14 -30.30 19.04
C GLU A 2 -4.32 -29.32 19.24
N ASN A 3 -4.38 -28.63 20.37
CA ASN A 3 -5.64 -28.02 20.84
C ASN A 3 -5.54 -26.55 21.25
N GLY A 4 -4.45 -25.83 20.96
CA GLY A 4 -4.42 -24.35 21.10
C GLY A 4 -4.60 -23.78 22.51
N ARG A 5 -4.62 -24.62 23.56
CA ARG A 5 -4.86 -24.24 24.96
C ARG A 5 -3.59 -24.20 25.82
N CYS A 6 -3.42 -23.19 26.66
CA CYS A 6 -2.26 -23.05 27.56
C CYS A 6 -2.41 -23.93 28.81
N ALA A 7 -1.36 -24.68 29.18
CA ALA A 7 -1.36 -25.64 30.28
C ALA A 7 -1.50 -25.00 31.68
N LEU A 8 -1.07 -23.75 31.86
CA LEU A 8 -1.01 -23.08 33.16
C LEU A 8 -2.36 -22.51 33.65
N HIS A 9 -3.34 -22.30 32.78
CA HIS A 9 -4.57 -21.57 33.11
C HIS A 9 -5.86 -22.27 32.65
N GLY A 10 -5.86 -23.61 32.61
CA GLY A 10 -7.09 -24.37 32.32
C GLY A 10 -7.64 -24.18 30.90
N GLY A 11 -6.84 -23.66 29.97
CA GLY A 11 -7.13 -23.74 28.55
C GLY A 11 -8.33 -22.94 28.02
N LYS A 12 -8.80 -21.89 28.70
CA LYS A 12 -9.86 -21.03 28.15
C LYS A 12 -9.36 -19.79 27.42
N THR A 13 -8.14 -19.35 27.71
CA THR A 13 -7.56 -18.22 26.98
C THR A 13 -7.09 -18.72 25.61
N PRO A 14 -7.66 -18.19 24.51
CA PRO A 14 -7.19 -18.53 23.17
C PRO A 14 -5.73 -18.11 23.03
N ARG A 15 -4.95 -18.88 22.26
CA ARG A 15 -3.58 -18.52 21.90
C ARG A 15 -3.56 -17.83 20.53
N GLY A 16 -2.45 -17.19 20.21
CA GLY A 16 -2.24 -16.56 18.90
C GLY A 16 -3.20 -15.40 18.62
N ALA A 17 -3.60 -15.25 17.35
CA ALA A 17 -4.47 -14.17 16.88
C ALA A 17 -5.86 -14.15 17.53
N ALA A 18 -6.32 -15.29 18.05
CA ALA A 18 -7.59 -15.40 18.75
C ALA A 18 -7.55 -14.86 20.20
N SER A 19 -6.36 -14.54 20.73
CA SER A 19 -6.23 -13.98 22.08
C SER A 19 -6.63 -12.51 22.10
N PRO A 20 -7.45 -12.04 23.05
CA PRO A 20 -7.75 -10.61 23.21
C PRO A 20 -6.51 -9.77 23.59
N HIS A 21 -5.40 -10.41 23.96
CA HIS A 21 -4.12 -9.75 24.21
C HIS A 21 -3.20 -9.71 22.96
N PHE A 22 -3.65 -10.28 21.83
CA PHE A 22 -2.93 -10.22 20.57
C PHE A 22 -3.06 -8.83 19.96
N LYS A 23 -1.98 -8.05 20.04
CA LYS A 23 -1.94 -6.70 19.46
C LYS A 23 -1.51 -6.70 18.00
N HIS A 24 -0.38 -7.32 17.72
CA HIS A 24 0.26 -7.27 16.39
C HIS A 24 1.11 -8.51 16.09
N GLY A 25 1.07 -9.56 16.91
CA GLY A 25 1.80 -10.81 16.68
C GLY A 25 3.33 -10.77 16.72
N ARG A 26 3.95 -9.59 16.65
CA ARG A 26 5.42 -9.37 16.60
C ARG A 26 6.26 -10.16 17.62
N TYR A 27 5.74 -10.38 18.82
CA TYR A 27 6.43 -11.12 19.90
C TYR A 27 5.70 -12.41 20.29
N SER A 28 4.67 -12.81 19.53
CA SER A 28 3.87 -13.98 19.83
C SER A 28 4.62 -15.24 19.40
N LYS A 29 4.96 -16.09 20.37
CA LYS A 29 5.45 -17.46 20.12
C LYS A 29 4.39 -18.38 19.48
N PHE A 30 3.14 -17.90 19.41
CA PHE A 30 1.98 -18.62 18.87
C PHE A 30 1.32 -17.86 17.72
N ALA A 31 2.04 -16.95 17.06
CA ALA A 31 1.51 -16.44 15.80
C ALA A 31 1.54 -17.62 14.83
N ASP A 32 0.36 -18.13 14.49
CA ASP A 32 0.14 -19.15 13.46
C ASP A 32 0.49 -18.55 12.10
N PHE A 33 1.77 -18.32 11.89
CA PHE A 33 2.29 -17.88 10.62
C PHE A 33 2.29 -19.07 9.66
N PRO A 34 2.05 -18.82 8.36
CA PRO A 34 2.27 -19.83 7.33
C PRO A 34 3.66 -20.50 7.49
N PRO A 35 3.80 -21.80 7.18
CA PRO A 35 5.06 -22.53 7.38
C PRO A 35 6.27 -21.86 6.69
N ASP A 36 6.02 -21.12 5.62
CA ASP A 36 7.00 -20.40 4.79
C ASP A 36 7.19 -18.93 5.19
N PHE A 37 6.56 -18.45 6.27
CA PHE A 37 6.61 -17.04 6.65
C PHE A 37 8.02 -16.56 6.99
N ALA A 38 8.81 -17.34 7.74
CA ALA A 38 10.16 -16.97 8.11
C ALA A 38 11.05 -16.84 6.86
N GLU A 39 10.95 -17.78 5.93
CA GLU A 39 11.65 -17.76 4.65
C GLU A 39 11.24 -16.56 3.80
N LYS A 40 9.94 -16.30 3.67
CA LYS A 40 9.41 -15.14 2.92
C LYS A 40 9.81 -13.81 3.55
N HIS A 41 9.83 -13.73 4.88
CA HIS A 41 10.31 -12.55 5.60
C HIS A 41 11.79 -12.30 5.34
N ASP A 42 12.62 -13.34 5.42
CA ASP A 42 14.06 -13.22 5.19
C ASP A 42 14.38 -12.93 3.72
N ALA A 43 13.61 -13.49 2.77
CA ALA A 43 13.66 -13.13 1.37
C ALA A 43 13.33 -11.63 1.18
N ALA A 44 12.21 -11.15 1.74
CA ALA A 44 11.83 -9.75 1.64
C ALA A 44 12.85 -8.80 2.28
N ARG A 45 13.45 -9.18 3.42
CA ARG A 45 14.48 -8.38 4.10
C ARG A 45 15.75 -8.22 3.25
N ASN A 46 16.07 -9.21 2.43
CA ASN A 46 17.25 -9.22 1.57
C ASN A 46 16.95 -8.77 0.13
N ASP A 47 15.70 -8.34 -0.14
CA ASP A 47 15.29 -7.87 -1.46
C ASP A 47 15.84 -6.46 -1.73
N PRO A 48 16.74 -6.27 -2.71
CA PRO A 48 17.24 -4.94 -3.08
C PRO A 48 16.13 -4.01 -3.58
N ASP A 49 15.02 -4.56 -4.06
CA ASP A 49 13.85 -3.82 -4.56
C ASP A 49 12.77 -3.63 -3.51
N LEU A 50 13.01 -3.92 -2.22
CA LEU A 50 12.01 -3.78 -1.15
C LEU A 50 11.37 -2.38 -1.07
N LEU A 51 12.11 -1.33 -1.46
CA LEU A 51 11.63 0.06 -1.47
C LEU A 51 11.18 0.53 -2.85
N ASN A 52 11.13 -0.36 -3.85
CA ASN A 52 10.72 -0.05 -5.21
C ASN A 52 9.20 -0.03 -5.32
N LEU A 53 8.63 1.15 -5.06
CA LEU A 53 7.20 1.38 -5.12
C LEU A 53 6.61 1.30 -6.55
N GLU A 54 7.43 1.32 -7.60
CA GLU A 54 6.93 1.17 -8.98
C GLU A 54 6.43 -0.26 -9.22
N HIS A 55 7.12 -1.26 -8.66
CA HIS A 55 6.68 -2.65 -8.72
C HIS A 55 5.35 -2.85 -7.98
N ASP A 56 5.25 -2.33 -6.75
CA ASP A 56 4.02 -2.37 -5.96
C ASP A 56 2.84 -1.73 -6.71
N GLN A 57 3.09 -0.59 -7.35
CA GLN A 57 2.08 0.12 -8.14
C GLN A 57 1.57 -0.72 -9.33
N ALA A 58 2.46 -1.46 -9.99
CA ALA A 58 2.12 -2.35 -11.10
C ALA A 58 1.32 -3.57 -10.61
N VAL A 59 1.74 -4.19 -9.51
CA VAL A 59 1.03 -5.33 -8.90
C VAL A 59 -0.37 -4.93 -8.47
N LEU A 60 -0.51 -3.80 -7.77
CA LEU A 60 -1.83 -3.29 -7.36
C LEU A 60 -2.71 -2.97 -8.57
N LEU A 61 -2.15 -2.41 -9.65
CA LEU A 61 -2.90 -2.19 -10.89
C LEU A 61 -3.42 -3.52 -11.46
N GLN A 62 -2.58 -4.54 -11.52
CA GLN A 62 -2.98 -5.86 -12.01
C GLN A 62 -4.12 -6.46 -11.18
N TYR A 63 -4.02 -6.42 -9.84
CA TYR A 63 -5.11 -6.88 -8.96
C TYR A 63 -6.40 -6.09 -9.17
N GLN A 64 -6.30 -4.77 -9.35
CA GLN A 64 -7.47 -3.95 -9.64
C GLN A 64 -8.14 -4.34 -10.96
N MET A 65 -7.35 -4.62 -12.00
CA MET A 65 -7.89 -5.04 -13.30
C MET A 65 -8.64 -6.36 -13.19
N VAL A 66 -8.07 -7.36 -12.50
CA VAL A 66 -8.74 -8.64 -12.25
C VAL A 66 -10.04 -8.46 -11.48
N ALA A 67 -10.04 -7.64 -10.43
CA ALA A 67 -11.23 -7.35 -9.64
C ALA A 67 -12.32 -6.63 -10.48
N LEU A 68 -11.92 -5.69 -11.35
CA LEU A 68 -12.84 -5.02 -12.26
C LEU A 68 -13.40 -5.96 -13.34
N GLU A 69 -12.60 -6.89 -13.86
CA GLU A 69 -13.07 -7.91 -14.80
C GLU A 69 -14.12 -8.82 -14.15
N GLN A 70 -13.89 -9.25 -12.91
CA GLN A 70 -14.86 -10.02 -12.14
C GLN A 70 -16.13 -9.21 -11.86
N ALA A 71 -16.00 -7.94 -11.46
CA ALA A 71 -17.13 -7.05 -11.25
C ALA A 71 -17.93 -6.79 -12.53
N ALA A 72 -17.27 -6.68 -13.68
CA ALA A 72 -17.92 -6.51 -14.98
C ALA A 72 -18.65 -7.78 -15.45
N SER A 73 -18.17 -8.96 -15.04
CA SER A 73 -18.75 -10.25 -15.46
C SER A 73 -20.12 -10.53 -14.88
N GLY A 74 -20.45 -9.94 -13.72
CA GLY A 74 -21.79 -10.04 -13.15
C GLY A 74 -22.40 -8.66 -12.98
N GLY A 75 -23.43 -8.37 -13.78
CA GLY A 75 -24.13 -7.09 -13.72
C GLY A 75 -24.80 -6.89 -12.37
N VAL A 76 -24.07 -6.33 -11.41
CA VAL A 76 -24.54 -6.01 -10.04
C VAL A 76 -25.84 -5.19 -10.12
N SER A 77 -25.89 -4.24 -11.04
CA SER A 77 -27.06 -3.40 -11.29
C SER A 77 -28.24 -4.23 -11.79
N THR A 78 -28.05 -5.08 -12.79
CA THR A 78 -29.11 -5.88 -13.39
C THR A 78 -29.68 -6.88 -12.39
N ALA A 79 -28.84 -7.62 -11.66
CA ALA A 79 -29.29 -8.55 -10.63
C ALA A 79 -30.04 -7.83 -9.50
N TRP A 80 -29.58 -6.66 -9.08
CA TRP A 80 -30.27 -5.86 -8.06
C TRP A 80 -31.64 -5.36 -8.53
N PHE A 81 -31.75 -4.86 -9.77
CA PHE A 81 -33.04 -4.42 -10.32
C PHE A 81 -34.00 -5.59 -10.53
N GLU A 82 -33.51 -6.76 -10.99
CA GLU A 82 -34.31 -7.99 -11.08
C GLU A 82 -34.81 -8.46 -9.71
N LEU A 83 -33.98 -8.37 -8.66
CA LEU A 83 -34.36 -8.68 -7.28
C LEU A 83 -35.54 -7.80 -6.81
N MET A 84 -35.44 -6.50 -7.09
CA MET A 84 -36.41 -5.49 -6.65
C MET A 84 -37.73 -5.57 -7.41
N ASP A 85 -37.68 -5.78 -8.73
CA ASP A 85 -38.88 -5.85 -9.59
C ASP A 85 -39.62 -7.18 -9.48
N ALA A 86 -38.89 -8.31 -9.53
CA ALA A 86 -39.50 -9.64 -9.64
C ALA A 86 -39.74 -10.30 -8.29
N GLY A 87 -38.82 -10.13 -7.34
CA GLY A 87 -38.84 -10.92 -6.11
C GLY A 87 -39.78 -10.38 -5.04
N TRP A 88 -39.82 -9.05 -4.85
CA TRP A 88 -40.58 -8.46 -3.75
C TRP A 88 -42.09 -8.53 -3.96
N LYS A 89 -42.57 -8.17 -5.16
CA LYS A 89 -44.01 -8.14 -5.47
C LYS A 89 -44.63 -9.54 -5.49
N VAL A 90 -43.95 -10.51 -6.09
CA VAL A 90 -44.46 -11.88 -6.27
C VAL A 90 -44.45 -12.65 -4.93
N CYS A 91 -43.53 -12.36 -4.01
CA CYS A 91 -43.57 -12.91 -2.65
C CYS A 91 -44.81 -12.43 -1.88
N PHE A 92 -45.16 -11.14 -1.97
CA PHE A 92 -46.35 -10.60 -1.30
C PHE A 92 -47.64 -11.19 -1.88
N GLU A 93 -47.74 -11.31 -3.20
CA GLU A 93 -48.90 -11.92 -3.86
C GLU A 93 -49.08 -13.40 -3.45
N ALA A 94 -47.99 -14.17 -3.33
CA ALA A 94 -48.04 -15.56 -2.85
C ALA A 94 -48.48 -15.67 -1.38
N ILE A 95 -48.05 -14.73 -0.53
CA ILE A 95 -48.48 -14.65 0.89
C ILE A 95 -49.97 -14.34 0.97
N GLU A 96 -50.46 -13.36 0.20
CA GLU A 96 -51.88 -12.99 0.18
C GLU A 96 -52.78 -14.14 -0.30
N GLN A 97 -52.29 -14.94 -1.23
CA GLN A 97 -53.02 -16.09 -1.79
C GLN A 97 -52.87 -17.37 -0.94
N GLY A 98 -51.98 -17.38 0.05
CA GLY A 98 -51.68 -18.58 0.85
C GLY A 98 -51.01 -19.70 0.06
N ASP A 99 -50.31 -19.36 -1.03
CA ASP A 99 -49.60 -20.33 -1.87
C ASP A 99 -48.16 -20.52 -1.37
N ASP A 100 -48.00 -21.41 -0.40
CA ASP A 100 -46.71 -21.75 0.21
C ASP A 100 -45.69 -22.28 -0.81
N ALA A 101 -46.15 -22.95 -1.88
CA ALA A 101 -45.28 -23.51 -2.91
C ALA A 101 -44.69 -22.40 -3.79
N ALA A 102 -45.54 -21.46 -4.22
CA ALA A 102 -45.09 -20.27 -4.95
C ALA A 102 -44.15 -19.42 -4.10
N LEU A 103 -44.47 -19.21 -2.82
CA LEU A 103 -43.63 -18.45 -1.90
C LEU A 103 -42.21 -19.05 -1.78
N TYR A 104 -42.13 -20.36 -1.61
CA TYR A 104 -40.84 -21.05 -1.49
C TYR A 104 -39.99 -21.00 -2.76
N GLU A 105 -40.59 -21.15 -3.95
CA GLU A 105 -39.88 -20.99 -5.22
C GLU A 105 -39.38 -19.55 -5.43
N ASN A 106 -40.18 -18.55 -5.06
CA ASN A 106 -39.78 -17.14 -5.14
C ASN A 106 -38.59 -16.83 -4.21
N PHE A 107 -38.57 -17.38 -3.00
CA PHE A 107 -37.41 -17.24 -2.10
C PHE A 107 -36.14 -17.87 -2.68
N ARG A 108 -36.24 -19.02 -3.36
CA ARG A 108 -35.10 -19.63 -4.05
C ARG A 108 -34.60 -18.75 -5.19
N ALA A 109 -35.51 -18.17 -5.97
CA ALA A 109 -35.15 -17.25 -7.06
C ALA A 109 -34.42 -16.00 -6.52
N LEU A 110 -34.97 -15.37 -5.47
CA LEU A 110 -34.34 -14.26 -4.75
C LEU A 110 -32.92 -14.63 -4.26
N TYR A 111 -32.77 -15.82 -3.67
CA TYR A 111 -31.48 -16.27 -3.17
C TYR A 111 -30.44 -16.46 -4.30
N ARG A 112 -30.85 -16.98 -5.47
CA ARG A 112 -29.96 -17.09 -6.63
C ARG A 112 -29.54 -15.72 -7.16
N ILE A 113 -30.47 -14.78 -7.26
CA ILE A 113 -30.17 -13.41 -7.70
C ILE A 113 -29.20 -12.74 -6.72
N TYR A 114 -29.43 -12.89 -5.41
CA TYR A 114 -28.51 -12.41 -4.38
C TYR A 114 -27.11 -13.01 -4.55
N GLN A 115 -26.99 -14.32 -4.73
CA GLN A 115 -25.69 -14.97 -4.97
C GLN A 115 -25.00 -14.43 -6.23
N ASN A 116 -25.76 -14.29 -7.32
CA ASN A 116 -25.23 -13.78 -8.60
C ASN A 116 -24.78 -12.32 -8.51
N GLY A 117 -25.41 -11.49 -7.67
CA GLY A 117 -25.01 -10.09 -7.46
C GLY A 117 -23.93 -9.88 -6.39
N ARG A 118 -23.81 -10.81 -5.43
CA ARG A 118 -22.89 -10.70 -4.29
C ARG A 118 -21.42 -10.72 -4.71
N ASP A 119 -21.01 -11.73 -5.47
CA ASP A 119 -19.58 -11.89 -5.79
C ASP A 119 -19.05 -10.76 -6.69
N PRO A 120 -19.78 -10.30 -7.71
CA PRO A 120 -19.37 -9.13 -8.50
C PRO A 120 -19.38 -7.83 -7.67
N PHE A 121 -20.28 -7.68 -6.69
CA PHE A 121 -20.27 -6.55 -5.76
C PHE A 121 -19.02 -6.55 -4.88
N LEU A 122 -18.66 -7.70 -4.30
CA LEU A 122 -17.43 -7.82 -3.49
C LEU A 122 -16.18 -7.55 -4.33
N ALA A 123 -16.14 -8.03 -5.57
CA ALA A 123 -15.04 -7.72 -6.49
C ALA A 123 -14.95 -6.21 -6.80
N TRP A 124 -16.09 -5.52 -6.91
CA TRP A 124 -16.10 -4.07 -7.05
C TRP A 124 -15.57 -3.35 -5.79
N GLU A 125 -15.97 -3.80 -4.60
CA GLU A 125 -15.47 -3.27 -3.32
C GLU A 125 -13.95 -3.44 -3.21
N ASP A 126 -13.44 -4.64 -3.55
CA ASP A 126 -12.00 -4.92 -3.61
C ASP A 126 -11.28 -3.98 -4.59
N ALA A 127 -11.85 -3.77 -5.79
CA ALA A 127 -11.29 -2.85 -6.78
C ALA A 127 -11.23 -1.40 -6.28
N ALA A 128 -12.25 -0.95 -5.55
CA ALA A 128 -12.30 0.39 -4.95
C ALA A 128 -11.23 0.54 -3.85
N ASP A 129 -11.08 -0.46 -2.99
CA ASP A 129 -10.07 -0.49 -1.94
C ASP A 129 -8.64 -0.48 -2.51
N ILE A 130 -8.41 -1.25 -3.58
CA ILE A 130 -7.12 -1.26 -4.29
C ILE A 130 -6.85 0.12 -4.90
N ALA A 131 -7.86 0.78 -5.49
CA ALA A 131 -7.71 2.13 -6.04
C ALA A 131 -7.24 3.14 -4.98
N VAL A 132 -7.80 3.07 -3.77
CA VAL A 132 -7.38 3.93 -2.63
C VAL A 132 -5.94 3.63 -2.24
N LYS A 133 -5.53 2.36 -2.17
CA LYS A 133 -4.14 1.98 -1.85
C LYS A 133 -3.17 2.49 -2.92
N ARG A 134 -3.51 2.34 -4.20
CA ARG A 134 -2.72 2.85 -5.34
C ARG A 134 -2.55 4.37 -5.30
N ALA A 135 -3.60 5.11 -4.95
CA ALA A 135 -3.51 6.57 -4.84
C ALA A 135 -2.46 6.99 -3.80
N ARG A 136 -2.34 6.24 -2.69
CA ARG A 136 -1.31 6.49 -1.65
C ARG A 136 0.10 6.20 -2.18
N VAL A 137 0.31 5.06 -2.81
CA VAL A 137 1.61 4.70 -3.41
C VAL A 137 2.03 5.74 -4.46
N GLN A 138 1.11 6.11 -5.35
CA GLN A 138 1.36 7.14 -6.37
C GLN A 138 1.71 8.49 -5.78
N SER A 139 1.09 8.89 -4.66
CA SER A 139 1.42 10.12 -3.96
C SER A 139 2.88 10.13 -3.46
N VAL A 140 3.35 8.99 -2.92
CA VAL A 140 4.74 8.83 -2.47
C VAL A 140 5.70 8.87 -3.66
N LEU A 141 5.43 8.14 -4.74
CA LEU A 141 6.23 8.17 -5.96
C LEU A 141 6.35 9.58 -6.54
N ASN A 142 5.24 10.32 -6.62
CA ASN A 142 5.24 11.71 -7.09
C ASN A 142 6.09 12.62 -6.20
N ARG A 143 6.11 12.37 -4.88
CA ARG A 143 6.98 13.10 -3.95
C ARG A 143 8.44 12.75 -4.18
N GLN A 144 8.78 11.47 -4.27
CA GLN A 144 10.15 11.02 -4.57
C GLN A 144 10.65 11.61 -5.89
N GLU A 145 9.80 11.67 -6.92
CA GLU A 145 10.15 12.27 -8.21
C GLU A 145 10.43 13.76 -8.09
N LYS A 146 9.58 14.51 -7.37
CA LYS A 146 9.82 15.93 -7.11
C LYS A 146 11.11 16.15 -6.33
N ASP A 147 11.34 15.36 -5.29
CA ASP A 147 12.55 15.44 -4.48
C ASP A 147 13.79 15.15 -5.36
N ARG A 148 13.71 14.15 -6.25
CA ARG A 148 14.77 13.83 -7.22
C ARG A 148 15.02 14.97 -8.21
N GLN A 149 13.99 15.66 -8.69
CA GLN A 149 14.13 16.81 -9.59
C GLN A 149 14.76 18.03 -8.92
N LEU A 150 14.54 18.20 -7.60
CA LEU A 150 15.16 19.26 -6.80
C LEU A 150 16.61 18.93 -6.41
N MET A 151 17.00 17.67 -6.51
CA MET A 151 18.36 17.23 -6.27
C MET A 151 19.21 17.40 -7.52
N ILE A 152 20.28 18.18 -7.41
CA ILE A 152 21.30 18.25 -8.44
C ILE A 152 22.32 17.15 -8.13
N PRO A 153 22.73 16.31 -9.11
CA PRO A 153 23.81 15.36 -8.89
C PRO A 153 25.05 16.07 -8.34
N VAL A 154 25.70 15.49 -7.34
CA VAL A 154 26.86 16.11 -6.65
C VAL A 154 27.94 16.54 -7.66
N ALA A 155 28.21 15.73 -8.68
CA ALA A 155 29.14 16.07 -9.76
C ALA A 155 28.72 17.32 -10.56
N GLN A 156 27.42 17.46 -10.85
CA GLN A 156 26.87 18.61 -11.56
C GLN A 156 26.87 19.85 -10.65
N ALA A 157 26.56 19.70 -9.35
CA ALA A 157 26.69 20.77 -8.37
C ALA A 157 28.14 21.29 -8.29
N PHE A 158 29.13 20.40 -8.17
CA PHE A 158 30.54 20.79 -8.18
C PHE A 158 30.97 21.47 -9.48
N THR A 159 30.44 21.02 -10.63
CA THR A 159 30.74 21.64 -11.92
C THR A 159 30.19 23.06 -11.98
N THR A 160 28.95 23.27 -11.54
CA THR A 160 28.33 24.59 -11.44
C THR A 160 29.10 25.50 -10.49
N ILE A 161 29.49 25.00 -9.31
CA ILE A 161 30.31 25.75 -8.35
C ILE A 161 31.66 26.13 -8.96
N LYS A 162 32.36 25.20 -9.62
CA LYS A 162 33.63 25.49 -10.30
C LYS A 162 33.49 26.55 -11.39
N ALA A 163 32.44 26.46 -12.21
CA ALA A 163 32.17 27.45 -13.24
C ALA A 163 31.86 28.84 -12.65
N LEU A 164 31.10 28.89 -11.56
CA LEU A 164 30.79 30.12 -10.84
C LEU A 164 32.05 30.76 -10.25
N VAL A 165 32.88 29.97 -9.56
CA VAL A 165 34.16 30.43 -8.99
C VAL A 165 35.10 30.94 -10.08
N ALA A 166 35.22 30.21 -11.20
CA ALA A 166 36.03 30.63 -12.34
C ALA A 166 35.54 31.96 -12.93
N SER A 167 34.23 32.15 -13.03
CA SER A 167 33.61 33.40 -13.48
C SER A 167 33.93 34.55 -12.52
N ILE A 168 33.73 34.36 -11.21
CA ILE A 168 34.04 35.38 -10.19
C ILE A 168 35.53 35.77 -10.28
N MET A 169 36.44 34.80 -10.28
CA MET A 169 37.88 35.05 -10.35
C MET A 169 38.31 35.75 -11.65
N ARG A 170 37.54 35.61 -12.74
CA ARG A 170 37.76 36.34 -13.99
C ARG A 170 37.48 37.83 -13.85
N PHE A 171 36.50 38.22 -13.05
CA PHE A 171 36.07 39.62 -12.87
C PHE A 171 36.65 40.29 -11.60
N VAL A 172 37.22 39.51 -10.68
CA VAL A 172 37.93 40.05 -9.50
C VAL A 172 39.34 40.55 -9.91
N PRO A 173 39.69 41.82 -9.60
CA PRO A 173 41.03 42.37 -9.78
C PRO A 173 42.09 41.51 -9.11
N VAL A 174 43.28 41.41 -9.71
CA VAL A 174 44.32 40.44 -9.31
C VAL A 174 44.73 40.64 -7.85
N GLU A 175 44.82 41.90 -7.42
CA GLU A 175 45.13 42.33 -6.06
C GLU A 175 44.15 41.81 -5.00
N ASN A 176 42.89 41.54 -5.37
CA ASN A 176 41.83 41.10 -4.46
C ASN A 176 41.54 39.59 -4.52
N ARG A 177 42.23 38.85 -5.41
CA ARG A 177 41.97 37.41 -5.63
C ARG A 177 42.34 36.54 -4.44
N ALA A 178 43.38 36.91 -3.68
CA ALA A 178 43.81 36.16 -2.50
C ALA A 178 42.77 36.24 -1.38
N ASP A 179 42.21 37.42 -1.16
CA ASP A 179 41.17 37.66 -0.16
C ASP A 179 39.85 36.97 -0.56
N ALA A 180 39.43 37.09 -1.83
CA ALA A 180 38.25 36.39 -2.34
C ALA A 180 38.36 34.86 -2.23
N ALA A 181 39.55 34.30 -2.49
CA ALA A 181 39.80 32.87 -2.31
C ALA A 181 39.76 32.44 -0.84
N GLN A 182 40.20 33.29 0.08
CA GLN A 182 40.13 33.03 1.52
C GLN A 182 38.69 33.09 2.04
N GLU A 183 37.92 34.08 1.61
CA GLU A 183 36.50 34.21 1.97
C GLU A 183 35.70 33.00 1.49
N PHE A 184 35.92 32.56 0.24
CA PHE A 184 35.29 31.37 -0.32
C PHE A 184 35.58 30.10 0.51
N ARG A 185 36.82 29.95 0.99
CA ARG A 185 37.20 28.84 1.89
C ARG A 185 36.49 28.88 3.23
N ASN A 186 36.18 30.06 3.76
CA ASN A 186 35.47 30.21 5.02
C ASN A 186 33.98 29.82 4.90
N TYR A 187 33.36 30.07 3.75
CA TYR A 187 31.95 29.71 3.50
C TYR A 187 31.74 28.25 3.06
N PHE A 188 32.78 27.58 2.55
CA PHE A 188 32.71 26.18 2.12
C PHE A 188 33.78 25.31 2.83
N PRO A 189 33.61 25.03 4.14
CA PRO A 189 34.57 24.22 4.91
C PRO A 189 34.71 22.77 4.36
N VAL A 190 33.66 22.25 3.71
CA VAL A 190 33.56 20.86 3.21
C VAL A 190 34.50 20.54 2.03
N ILE A 191 35.22 21.52 1.47
CA ILE A 191 36.10 21.29 0.30
C ILE A 191 37.44 20.62 0.69
N ARG A 192 37.81 20.62 1.97
CA ARG A 192 38.75 19.62 2.50
C ARG A 192 37.92 18.48 3.05
N GLY A 193 38.25 17.24 2.69
CA GLY A 193 37.59 16.03 3.20
C GLY A 193 37.83 15.76 4.69
N GLU A 194 37.69 16.78 5.54
CA GLU A 194 37.51 16.65 6.97
C GLU A 194 36.02 16.35 7.16
N LEU A 195 35.72 15.06 7.25
CA LEU A 195 34.49 14.55 7.85
C LEU A 195 34.22 15.38 9.10
N ILE A 196 33.03 15.99 9.17
CA ILE A 196 32.50 16.53 10.41
C ILE A 196 32.57 15.38 11.41
N ASP A 197 33.41 15.52 12.42
CA ASP A 197 33.52 14.57 13.51
C ASP A 197 32.17 14.57 14.25
N GLU A 198 31.36 13.55 14.02
CA GLU A 198 30.07 13.31 14.69
C GLU A 198 30.25 12.89 16.17
N SER A 199 31.22 13.49 16.88
CA SER A 199 31.55 13.15 18.26
C SER A 199 31.00 14.14 19.30
N GLN A 200 29.97 14.92 18.95
CA GLN A 200 29.17 15.67 19.92
C GLN A 200 27.68 15.64 19.58
N ASP A 201 27.02 14.56 20.02
CA ASP A 201 25.76 14.58 20.78
C ASP A 201 25.52 13.22 21.47
#